data_AF-A0A1Z7M1L8-F1
#
_entry.id   AF-A0A1Z7M1L8-F1
#
_cell.length_a   1.000
_cell.length_b   1.000
_cell.length_c   1.000
_cell.angle_alpha   90.00
_cell.angle_beta   90.00
_cell.angle_gamma   90.00
#
_symmetry.space_group_name_H-M   'P 1'
#
loop_
_entity.id
_entity.type
_entity.pdbx_description
1 polymer ?
#
loop_
_entity_poly.entity_id
_entity_poly.type
_entity_poly.pdbx_seq_one_letter_code
_entity_poly.pdbx_strand_id
1 'polypeptide(L)'
;MQTGDSGRTAGDLLSDVGGVWNKDKREDRNMEIQMYNMGLGECFLLEDGTEKLAVNCGTRNKRINGTDSGEIYREIQDRAAEEGYDLLITQFDPEHISGFLQTGRVRPGDGIRTVYLPDLFSERWMNEVLALLLLQDLSRGGFLPGKAVTLTSLMEVLLTFPGRLCFLKRGESIGGRYQVLWPQKDGLKAEMEQTLKSAGILDAFYEQDRCMWRELVRVSSRMREIYMRLLAISRSADVPRNEEGIPVELEEDIKNFRSDFRKLRRNERFLGMVERCQKHLEILKAFHDRTGLIFHTREDGSRNFLYTGNTWKERAAWLAANEDGLAGLHREYWCITLPGHGTDDCYWDFSEYAPKHFLVSNGYVAGQENGKVSGRYSGMFAVPDVTMHCTSADWCEGRRNGICSCWSAQITSPHHYSVIR
;
A
#
# COMPACT_ATOMS: atom_id res chain seq x y z
N MET A 1 65.93 -50.69 -22.22
CA MET A 1 66.88 -50.26 -21.18
C MET A 1 67.12 -48.77 -21.37
N GLN A 2 66.91 -47.98 -20.31
CA GLN A 2 67.58 -46.72 -19.89
C GLN A 2 68.42 -45.98 -20.95
N THR A 3 68.38 -44.65 -21.15
CA THR A 3 68.06 -43.47 -20.32
C THR A 3 68.09 -42.21 -21.22
N GLY A 4 67.22 -41.22 -21.02
CA GLY A 4 67.59 -39.87 -20.50
C GLY A 4 67.92 -38.86 -21.63
N ASP A 5 66.96 -38.12 -22.18
CA ASP A 5 66.30 -36.88 -21.71
C ASP A 5 67.07 -35.58 -22.03
N SER A 6 66.52 -34.75 -22.93
CA SER A 6 66.57 -33.28 -22.85
C SER A 6 65.77 -32.63 -24.00
N GLY A 7 64.81 -31.77 -23.65
CA GLY A 7 64.37 -30.68 -24.54
C GLY A 7 62.86 -30.53 -24.70
N ARG A 8 62.20 -29.92 -23.72
CA ARG A 8 60.82 -29.39 -23.86
C ARG A 8 60.83 -28.08 -24.65
N THR A 9 59.91 -27.95 -25.60
CA THR A 9 59.34 -26.64 -26.00
C THR A 9 57.83 -26.74 -26.16
N ALA A 10 57.15 -25.90 -25.37
CA ALA A 10 55.89 -25.20 -25.62
C ALA A 10 54.81 -25.91 -26.44
N GLY A 11 53.99 -26.69 -25.75
CA GLY A 11 52.69 -27.15 -26.22
C GLY A 11 52.03 -27.93 -25.08
N ASP A 12 50.86 -27.48 -24.65
CA ASP A 12 49.93 -28.19 -23.76
C ASP A 12 50.34 -28.39 -22.30
N LEU A 13 49.90 -27.44 -21.46
CA LEU A 13 49.66 -27.66 -20.03
C LEU A 13 48.38 -26.92 -19.62
N LEU A 14 47.23 -27.47 -20.04
CA LEU A 14 45.94 -27.22 -19.41
C LEU A 14 45.19 -28.54 -19.30
N SER A 15 45.51 -29.31 -18.28
CA SER A 15 44.55 -30.22 -17.65
C SER A 15 45.00 -30.53 -16.23
N ASP A 16 44.03 -30.44 -15.32
CA ASP A 16 43.99 -31.05 -13.99
C ASP A 16 44.71 -30.37 -12.84
N VAL A 17 43.97 -29.48 -12.16
CA VAL A 17 43.59 -29.78 -10.78
C VAL A 17 42.11 -29.43 -10.60
N GLY A 18 41.30 -30.47 -10.38
CA GLY A 18 39.90 -30.35 -10.00
C GLY A 18 39.74 -29.58 -8.70
N GLY A 19 39.11 -28.41 -8.80
CA GLY A 19 38.41 -27.77 -7.71
C GLY A 19 36.92 -27.87 -8.01
N VAL A 20 36.18 -28.56 -7.13
CA VAL A 20 34.72 -28.49 -7.08
C VAL A 20 34.37 -27.02 -6.89
N TRP A 21 33.96 -26.35 -7.97
CA TRP A 21 33.42 -25.00 -7.88
C TRP A 21 32.07 -25.12 -7.19
N ASN A 22 32.07 -24.75 -5.91
CA ASN A 22 30.87 -24.51 -5.13
C ASN A 22 29.90 -23.67 -5.96
N LYS A 23 28.69 -24.21 -6.16
CA LYS A 23 27.51 -23.52 -6.68
C LYS A 23 26.95 -22.50 -5.66
N ASP A 24 27.83 -21.76 -4.99
CA ASP A 24 27.48 -20.68 -4.05
C ASP A 24 28.05 -19.33 -4.51
N LYS A 25 28.04 -19.11 -5.82
CA LYS A 25 27.87 -17.75 -6.35
C LYS A 25 26.37 -17.49 -6.48
N ARG A 26 25.69 -17.30 -5.34
CA ARG A 26 24.50 -16.45 -5.31
C ARG A 26 25.02 -15.04 -5.52
N GLU A 27 25.17 -14.67 -6.78
CA GLU A 27 25.48 -13.31 -7.21
C GLU A 27 24.48 -12.37 -6.56
N ASP A 28 25.02 -11.46 -5.76
CA ASP A 28 24.62 -10.08 -5.51
C ASP A 28 23.45 -9.58 -6.37
N ARG A 29 22.21 -9.96 -6.03
CA ARG A 29 21.00 -9.39 -6.64
C ARG A 29 20.54 -8.22 -5.77
N ASN A 30 20.94 -7.02 -6.17
CA ASN A 30 20.58 -5.77 -5.52
C ASN A 30 19.06 -5.54 -5.59
N MET A 31 18.49 -5.05 -4.49
CA MET A 31 17.11 -4.55 -4.44
C MET A 31 16.96 -3.39 -5.42
N GLU A 32 15.98 -3.47 -6.31
CA GLU A 32 15.57 -2.37 -7.19
C GLU A 32 14.22 -1.82 -6.71
N ILE A 33 14.11 -0.50 -6.62
CA ILE A 33 12.85 0.17 -6.30
C ILE A 33 12.47 1.05 -7.47
N GLN A 34 11.28 0.83 -8.00
CA GLN A 34 10.69 1.71 -9.00
C GLN A 34 9.57 2.53 -8.36
N MET A 35 9.69 3.85 -8.37
CA MET A 35 8.69 4.77 -7.81
C MET A 35 7.98 5.52 -8.93
N TYR A 36 6.68 5.28 -9.10
CA TYR A 36 5.87 5.87 -10.15
C TYR A 36 5.31 7.24 -9.74
N ASN A 37 5.30 8.18 -10.68
CA ASN A 37 4.66 9.47 -10.49
C ASN A 37 3.14 9.33 -10.64
N MET A 38 2.47 9.31 -9.50
CA MET A 38 1.02 9.19 -9.43
C MET A 38 0.30 10.53 -9.22
N GLY A 39 0.99 11.66 -9.20
CA GLY A 39 0.39 12.98 -9.01
C GLY A 39 -0.12 13.22 -7.58
N LEU A 40 -1.15 12.51 -7.09
CA LEU A 40 -1.53 12.39 -5.68
C LEU A 40 -1.96 10.94 -5.43
N GLY A 41 -1.00 10.15 -4.96
CA GLY A 41 -1.16 8.73 -4.71
C GLY A 41 0.19 8.03 -4.61
N GLU A 42 0.17 6.72 -4.46
CA GLU A 42 1.38 5.92 -4.27
C GLU A 42 1.39 4.71 -5.19
N CYS A 43 2.55 4.43 -5.77
CA CYS A 43 2.80 3.21 -6.50
C CYS A 43 4.31 2.94 -6.56
N PHE A 44 4.69 1.79 -6.01
CA PHE A 44 6.06 1.29 -6.06
C PHE A 44 6.09 -0.10 -6.66
N LEU A 45 7.13 -0.43 -7.43
CA LEU A 45 7.47 -1.81 -7.75
C LEU A 45 8.80 -2.13 -7.07
N LEU A 46 8.77 -3.04 -6.12
CA LEU A 46 9.94 -3.52 -5.40
C LEU A 46 10.38 -4.84 -6.01
N GLU A 47 11.64 -4.92 -6.42
CA GLU A 47 12.25 -6.14 -6.96
C GLU A 47 13.42 -6.56 -6.06
N ASP A 48 13.30 -7.71 -5.41
CA ASP A 48 14.35 -8.31 -4.58
C ASP A 48 14.62 -9.75 -5.04
N GLY A 49 15.66 -9.89 -5.87
CA GLY A 49 16.06 -11.18 -6.43
C GLY A 49 15.10 -11.66 -7.52
N THR A 50 14.15 -12.50 -7.17
CA THR A 50 13.07 -12.97 -8.07
C THR A 50 11.68 -12.58 -7.57
N GLU A 51 11.60 -11.93 -6.40
CA GLU A 51 10.32 -11.46 -5.86
C GLU A 51 10.04 -10.07 -6.40
N LYS A 52 8.85 -9.90 -7.02
CA LYS A 52 8.32 -8.62 -7.46
C LYS A 52 7.08 -8.29 -6.65
N LEU A 53 7.09 -7.15 -5.98
CA LEU A 53 5.99 -6.65 -5.16
C LEU A 53 5.56 -5.27 -5.65
N ALA A 54 4.38 -5.19 -6.25
CA ALA A 54 3.72 -3.92 -6.52
C ALA A 54 3.07 -3.43 -5.22
N VAL A 55 3.47 -2.27 -4.71
CA VAL A 55 2.95 -1.66 -3.50
C VAL A 55 2.09 -0.47 -3.89
N ASN A 56 0.78 -0.60 -3.64
CA ASN A 56 -0.26 0.30 -4.11
C ASN A 56 -0.25 0.47 -5.64
N CYS A 57 -1.29 1.07 -6.15
CA CYS A 57 -1.39 1.53 -7.53
C CYS A 57 -2.61 2.43 -7.60
N GLY A 58 -2.47 3.69 -7.18
CA GLY A 58 -3.60 4.60 -7.06
C GLY A 58 -3.24 6.05 -7.28
N THR A 59 -4.24 6.82 -7.66
CA THR A 59 -4.22 8.28 -7.72
C THR A 59 -5.63 8.85 -7.60
N ARG A 60 -5.74 10.05 -7.04
CA ARG A 60 -6.95 10.89 -7.14
C ARG A 60 -7.04 11.70 -8.41
N ASN A 61 -5.93 11.80 -9.16
CA ASN A 61 -5.88 12.56 -10.39
C ASN A 61 -6.36 11.71 -11.57
N LYS A 62 -7.18 12.31 -12.45
CA LYS A 62 -7.52 11.68 -13.74
C LYS A 62 -6.36 11.71 -14.73
N ARG A 63 -5.53 12.75 -14.64
CA ARG A 63 -4.35 12.91 -15.51
C ARG A 63 -3.15 13.30 -14.68
N ILE A 64 -1.99 12.76 -15.04
CA ILE A 64 -0.69 13.05 -14.41
C ILE A 64 0.25 13.49 -15.53
N ASN A 65 0.77 14.73 -15.46
CA ASN A 65 1.60 15.32 -16.51
C ASN A 65 0.99 15.25 -17.93
N GLY A 66 -0.34 15.31 -18.03
CA GLY A 66 -1.05 15.21 -19.30
C GLY A 66 -1.39 13.78 -19.74
N THR A 67 -0.84 12.75 -19.11
CA THR A 67 -1.18 11.34 -19.41
C THR A 67 -2.38 10.90 -18.59
N ASP A 68 -3.28 10.11 -19.18
CA ASP A 68 -4.42 9.52 -18.46
C ASP A 68 -3.92 8.51 -17.41
N SER A 69 -4.51 8.50 -16.20
CA SER A 69 -4.04 7.58 -15.17
C SER A 69 -4.23 6.11 -15.56
N GLY A 70 -5.23 5.79 -16.38
CA GLY A 70 -5.44 4.45 -16.94
C GLY A 70 -4.36 3.98 -17.92
N GLU A 71 -3.63 4.90 -18.57
CA GLU A 71 -2.46 4.57 -19.38
C GLU A 71 -1.26 4.20 -18.50
N ILE A 72 -1.02 4.97 -17.44
CA ILE A 72 0.06 4.73 -16.47
C ILE A 72 -0.14 3.37 -15.78
N TYR A 73 -1.39 3.06 -15.40
CA TYR A 73 -1.71 1.76 -14.79
C TYR A 73 -1.43 0.58 -15.70
N ARG A 74 -1.75 0.70 -17.00
CA ARG A 74 -1.45 -0.36 -17.98
C ARG A 74 0.05 -0.55 -18.14
N GLU A 75 0.83 0.53 -18.19
CA GLU A 75 2.30 0.45 -18.25
C GLU A 75 2.88 -0.29 -17.02
N ILE A 76 2.39 0.04 -15.81
CA ILE A 76 2.81 -0.65 -14.58
C ILE A 76 2.46 -2.14 -14.65
N GLN A 77 1.23 -2.46 -15.07
CA GLN A 77 0.77 -3.84 -15.18
C GLN A 77 1.56 -4.64 -16.20
N ASP A 78 1.78 -4.10 -17.40
CA ASP A 78 2.50 -4.79 -18.47
C ASP A 78 3.95 -5.11 -18.04
N ARG A 79 4.63 -4.17 -17.37
CA ARG A 79 5.99 -4.39 -16.86
C ARG A 79 6.04 -5.37 -15.69
N ALA A 80 5.06 -5.30 -14.78
CA ALA A 80 5.00 -6.21 -13.65
C ALA A 80 4.61 -7.64 -14.07
N ALA A 81 3.81 -7.79 -15.13
CA ALA A 81 3.25 -9.06 -15.57
C ALA A 81 4.24 -10.00 -16.27
N GLU A 82 5.33 -9.50 -16.88
CA GLU A 82 6.28 -10.32 -17.65
C GLU A 82 6.83 -11.55 -16.89
N GLU A 83 6.98 -11.46 -15.56
CA GLU A 83 7.46 -12.55 -14.70
C GLU A 83 6.49 -12.94 -13.57
N GLY A 84 5.32 -12.29 -13.54
CA GLY A 84 4.37 -12.34 -12.44
C GLY A 84 4.85 -11.60 -11.18
N TYR A 85 3.89 -11.10 -10.40
CA TYR A 85 4.17 -10.27 -9.22
C TYR A 85 3.10 -10.46 -8.15
N ASP A 86 3.40 -9.99 -6.94
CA ASP A 86 2.41 -9.87 -5.88
C ASP A 86 1.98 -8.41 -5.72
N LEU A 87 0.74 -8.18 -5.31
CA LEU A 87 0.18 -6.85 -5.08
C LEU A 87 -0.04 -6.64 -3.58
N LEU A 88 0.51 -5.57 -3.02
CA LEU A 88 0.26 -5.11 -1.66
C LEU A 88 -0.56 -3.82 -1.70
N ILE A 89 -1.76 -3.87 -1.14
CA ILE A 89 -2.58 -2.67 -0.89
C ILE A 89 -2.37 -2.28 0.57
N THR A 90 -1.79 -1.11 0.81
CA THR A 90 -1.47 -0.66 2.17
C THR A 90 -2.67 -0.01 2.85
N GLN A 91 -3.55 0.64 2.11
CA GLN A 91 -4.74 1.32 2.62
C GLN A 91 -5.88 1.30 1.57
N PHE A 92 -7.14 1.43 2.01
CA PHE A 92 -8.33 1.38 1.13
C PHE A 92 -8.79 2.75 0.63
N ASP A 93 -7.88 3.70 0.47
CA ASP A 93 -8.17 5.02 -0.11
C ASP A 93 -7.97 5.02 -1.63
N PRO A 94 -8.73 5.82 -2.40
CA PRO A 94 -8.50 5.97 -3.84
C PRO A 94 -7.05 6.30 -4.23
N GLU A 95 -6.30 7.03 -3.39
CA GLU A 95 -4.87 7.34 -3.60
C GLU A 95 -3.98 6.08 -3.67
N HIS A 96 -4.46 4.95 -3.17
CA HIS A 96 -3.70 3.71 -3.04
C HIS A 96 -4.22 2.61 -3.98
N ILE A 97 -5.53 2.60 -4.28
CA ILE A 97 -6.15 1.46 -4.97
C ILE A 97 -6.85 1.80 -6.29
N SER A 98 -6.98 3.08 -6.68
CA SER A 98 -7.82 3.43 -7.82
C SER A 98 -7.37 2.82 -9.14
N GLY A 99 -6.07 2.56 -9.34
CA GLY A 99 -5.57 1.85 -10.52
C GLY A 99 -6.00 0.39 -10.55
N PHE A 100 -5.96 -0.27 -9.39
CA PHE A 100 -6.51 -1.61 -9.26
C PHE A 100 -8.03 -1.66 -9.51
N LEU A 101 -8.77 -0.60 -9.17
CA LEU A 101 -10.20 -0.51 -9.41
C LEU A 101 -10.56 -0.19 -10.87
N GLN A 102 -9.76 0.64 -11.56
CA GLN A 102 -10.04 1.11 -12.91
C GLN A 102 -10.00 0.01 -13.96
N THR A 103 -9.20 -1.03 -13.75
CA THR A 103 -9.14 -2.17 -14.66
C THR A 103 -10.40 -3.03 -14.59
N GLY A 104 -11.18 -2.91 -13.51
CA GLY A 104 -12.55 -3.43 -13.36
C GLY A 104 -12.66 -4.97 -13.25
N ARG A 105 -11.73 -5.70 -13.86
CA ARG A 105 -11.54 -7.15 -13.76
C ARG A 105 -10.05 -7.45 -13.92
N VAL A 106 -9.54 -8.35 -13.09
CA VAL A 106 -8.21 -8.92 -13.30
C VAL A 106 -8.31 -9.92 -14.46
N ARG A 107 -7.58 -9.68 -15.54
CA ARG A 107 -7.60 -10.50 -16.75
C ARG A 107 -6.62 -11.66 -16.64
N PRO A 108 -6.89 -12.81 -17.28
CA PRO A 108 -5.88 -13.83 -17.51
C PRO A 108 -4.67 -13.17 -18.21
N GLY A 109 -3.51 -13.16 -17.55
CA GLY A 109 -2.30 -12.49 -18.05
C GLY A 109 -1.85 -11.26 -17.25
N ASP A 110 -2.66 -10.74 -16.33
CA ASP A 110 -2.28 -9.59 -15.48
C ASP A 110 -1.16 -9.92 -14.48
N GLY A 111 -0.65 -11.17 -14.43
CA GLY A 111 0.54 -11.55 -13.68
C GLY A 111 0.43 -11.54 -12.14
N ILE A 112 -0.66 -11.05 -11.56
CA ILE A 112 -0.86 -10.98 -10.10
C ILE A 112 -1.06 -12.38 -9.51
N ARG A 113 -0.15 -12.83 -8.65
CA ARG A 113 -0.21 -14.14 -7.99
C ARG A 113 -0.96 -14.06 -6.66
N THR A 114 -0.57 -13.11 -5.82
CA THR A 114 -1.14 -12.89 -4.48
C THR A 114 -1.52 -11.42 -4.30
N VAL A 115 -2.68 -11.17 -3.70
CA VAL A 115 -3.07 -9.84 -3.21
C VAL A 115 -3.04 -9.83 -1.69
N TYR A 116 -2.26 -8.91 -1.15
CA TYR A 116 -2.08 -8.66 0.26
C TYR A 116 -2.85 -7.39 0.67
N LEU A 117 -3.67 -7.49 1.72
CA LEU A 117 -4.46 -6.39 2.28
C LEU A 117 -4.23 -6.29 3.80
N PRO A 118 -4.39 -5.13 4.46
CA PRO A 118 -4.49 -5.08 5.91
C PRO A 118 -5.65 -5.93 6.43
N ASP A 119 -5.44 -6.66 7.53
CA ASP A 119 -6.48 -7.43 8.19
C ASP A 119 -7.44 -6.53 8.98
N LEU A 120 -8.48 -6.07 8.29
CA LEU A 120 -9.62 -5.33 8.85
C LEU A 120 -10.89 -6.20 8.86
N PHE A 121 -10.76 -7.54 8.83
CA PHE A 121 -11.88 -8.44 8.60
C PHE A 121 -12.01 -9.60 9.59
N SER A 122 -10.90 -10.07 10.18
CA SER A 122 -10.88 -11.32 10.92
C SER A 122 -11.75 -11.35 12.19
N GLU A 123 -11.98 -10.21 12.83
CA GLU A 123 -12.69 -10.13 14.10
C GLU A 123 -14.04 -9.41 14.01
N ARG A 124 -14.98 -9.79 14.88
CA ARG A 124 -16.35 -9.25 14.83
C ARG A 124 -16.42 -7.74 15.09
N TRP A 125 -15.56 -7.20 15.95
CA TRP A 125 -15.52 -5.76 16.23
C TRP A 125 -15.11 -4.94 15.00
N MET A 126 -14.41 -5.56 14.04
CA MET A 126 -14.03 -4.90 12.78
C MET A 126 -15.24 -4.57 11.89
N ASN A 127 -16.45 -5.08 12.21
CA ASN A 127 -17.69 -4.58 11.62
C ASN A 127 -17.82 -3.05 11.76
N GLU A 128 -17.39 -2.48 12.89
CA GLU A 128 -17.43 -1.04 13.13
C GLU A 128 -16.29 -0.31 12.42
N VAL A 129 -15.11 -0.93 12.28
CA VAL A 129 -14.01 -0.41 11.45
C VAL A 129 -14.48 -0.23 10.01
N LEU A 130 -15.06 -1.27 9.41
CA LEU A 130 -15.57 -1.20 8.04
C LEU A 130 -16.73 -0.20 7.93
N ALA A 131 -17.59 -0.08 8.95
CA ALA A 131 -18.65 0.92 8.98
C ALA A 131 -18.09 2.35 9.00
N LEU A 132 -17.02 2.61 9.76
CA LEU A 132 -16.32 3.90 9.75
C LEU A 132 -15.71 4.21 8.39
N LEU A 133 -15.05 3.23 7.75
CA LEU A 133 -14.49 3.40 6.40
C LEU A 133 -15.56 3.69 5.34
N LEU A 134 -16.69 2.97 5.39
CA LEU A 134 -17.84 3.23 4.51
C LEU A 134 -18.45 4.60 4.78
N LEU A 135 -18.62 4.98 6.05
CA LEU A 135 -19.16 6.29 6.43
C LEU A 135 -18.26 7.42 5.93
N GLN A 136 -16.95 7.27 6.11
CA GLN A 136 -15.92 8.18 5.65
C GLN A 136 -16.08 8.45 4.14
N ASP A 137 -16.14 7.39 3.32
CA ASP A 137 -16.32 7.52 1.87
C ASP A 137 -17.68 8.14 1.49
N LEU A 138 -18.76 7.70 2.15
CA LEU A 138 -20.11 8.21 1.89
C LEU A 138 -20.25 9.70 2.27
N SER A 139 -19.46 10.20 3.21
CA SER A 139 -19.44 11.60 3.64
C SER A 139 -18.60 12.54 2.75
N ARG A 140 -17.77 12.04 1.81
CA ARG A 140 -16.81 12.88 1.03
C ARG A 140 -17.37 13.81 -0.05
N GLY A 141 -18.65 13.76 -0.44
CA GLY A 141 -19.19 14.76 -1.38
C GLY A 141 -20.30 14.30 -2.32
N GLY A 142 -21.49 14.09 -1.77
CA GLY A 142 -22.71 13.86 -2.55
C GLY A 142 -22.99 12.38 -2.69
N PHE A 143 -23.78 11.88 -1.75
CA PHE A 143 -24.27 10.52 -1.53
C PHE A 143 -25.00 9.85 -2.73
N LEU A 144 -24.94 10.42 -3.94
CA LEU A 144 -25.71 9.96 -5.09
C LEU A 144 -25.59 8.44 -5.23
N PRO A 145 -26.72 7.70 -5.30
CA PRO A 145 -26.74 6.23 -5.36
C PRO A 145 -25.86 5.61 -6.45
N GLY A 146 -25.44 6.39 -7.45
CA GLY A 146 -24.54 5.97 -8.54
C GLY A 146 -23.04 6.22 -8.32
N LYS A 147 -22.61 6.91 -7.25
CA LYS A 147 -21.16 7.07 -6.96
C LYS A 147 -20.59 5.76 -6.39
N ALA A 148 -19.40 5.40 -6.88
CA ALA A 148 -18.62 4.28 -6.37
C ALA A 148 -18.19 4.54 -4.92
N VAL A 149 -18.15 3.47 -4.12
CA VAL A 149 -17.64 3.47 -2.74
C VAL A 149 -16.43 2.56 -2.74
N THR A 150 -15.29 3.05 -2.27
CA THR A 150 -13.97 2.47 -2.55
C THR A 150 -13.88 1.01 -2.08
N LEU A 151 -14.28 0.75 -0.83
CA LEU A 151 -14.25 -0.58 -0.24
C LEU A 151 -15.25 -1.56 -0.89
N THR A 152 -16.41 -1.06 -1.35
CA THR A 152 -17.36 -1.87 -2.12
C THR A 152 -16.79 -2.22 -3.49
N SER A 153 -16.21 -1.25 -4.19
CA SER A 153 -15.57 -1.47 -5.49
C SER A 153 -14.39 -2.43 -5.39
N LEU A 154 -13.59 -2.34 -4.32
CA LEU A 154 -12.52 -3.30 -4.04
C LEU A 154 -13.06 -4.72 -3.89
N MET A 155 -14.15 -4.89 -3.13
CA MET A 155 -14.80 -6.19 -2.97
C MET A 155 -15.24 -6.76 -4.33
N GLU A 156 -15.86 -5.95 -5.18
CA GLU A 156 -16.31 -6.35 -6.51
C GLU A 156 -15.15 -6.82 -7.41
N VAL A 157 -14.01 -6.13 -7.38
CA VAL A 157 -12.81 -6.55 -8.12
C VAL A 157 -12.27 -7.87 -7.56
N LEU A 158 -12.11 -7.97 -6.23
CA LEU A 158 -11.55 -9.16 -5.58
C LEU A 158 -12.44 -10.40 -5.73
N LEU A 159 -13.76 -10.25 -5.84
CA LEU A 159 -14.67 -11.35 -6.13
C LEU A 159 -14.35 -12.02 -7.47
N THR A 160 -13.88 -11.26 -8.45
CA THR A 160 -13.46 -11.77 -9.77
C THR A 160 -12.00 -12.21 -9.81
N PHE A 161 -11.22 -11.94 -8.77
CA PHE A 161 -9.79 -12.25 -8.73
C PHE A 161 -9.56 -13.77 -8.58
N PRO A 162 -8.80 -14.40 -9.50
CA PRO A 162 -8.57 -15.84 -9.47
C PRO A 162 -7.41 -16.27 -8.55
N GLY A 163 -6.54 -15.35 -8.12
CA GLY A 163 -5.36 -15.66 -7.33
C GLY A 163 -5.59 -15.74 -5.81
N ARG A 164 -4.50 -15.78 -5.05
CA ARG A 164 -4.54 -15.92 -3.59
C ARG A 164 -4.78 -14.57 -2.91
N LEU A 165 -5.62 -14.55 -1.87
CA LEU A 165 -5.76 -13.42 -0.97
C LEU A 165 -5.05 -13.68 0.36
N CYS A 166 -4.44 -12.64 0.92
CA CYS A 166 -3.79 -12.64 2.22
C CYS A 166 -4.21 -11.39 3.01
N PHE A 167 -4.79 -11.58 4.18
CA PHE A 167 -5.05 -10.48 5.12
C PHE A 167 -3.92 -10.46 6.15
N LEU A 168 -3.28 -9.30 6.26
CA LEU A 168 -2.02 -9.11 6.96
C LEU A 168 -2.22 -8.41 8.30
N LYS A 169 -1.63 -8.98 9.34
CA LYS A 169 -1.50 -8.35 10.66
C LYS A 169 -0.02 -8.16 11.03
N ARG A 170 0.23 -7.35 12.06
CA ARG A 170 1.56 -7.17 12.66
C ARG A 170 2.32 -8.50 12.83
N GLY A 171 3.57 -8.50 12.39
CA GLY A 171 4.48 -9.65 12.45
C GLY A 171 4.40 -10.61 11.26
N GLU A 172 3.33 -10.57 10.45
CA GLU A 172 3.19 -11.45 9.29
C GLU A 172 4.08 -11.02 8.12
N SER A 173 4.44 -11.99 7.28
CA SER A 173 5.30 -11.77 6.12
C SER A 173 4.49 -11.45 4.86
N ILE A 174 5.04 -10.56 4.05
CA ILE A 174 4.62 -10.32 2.67
C ILE A 174 5.66 -11.01 1.78
N GLY A 175 5.25 -12.03 1.04
CA GLY A 175 6.18 -12.91 0.34
C GLY A 175 7.22 -13.53 1.29
N GLY A 176 8.45 -13.67 0.80
CA GLY A 176 9.60 -14.09 1.62
C GLY A 176 10.41 -12.93 2.20
N ARG A 177 10.24 -11.71 1.64
CA ARG A 177 11.20 -10.61 1.83
C ARG A 177 10.79 -9.51 2.79
N TYR A 178 9.49 -9.32 3.06
CA TYR A 178 9.03 -8.20 3.88
C TYR A 178 8.20 -8.65 5.08
N GLN A 179 8.14 -7.80 6.10
CA GLN A 179 7.37 -8.03 7.32
C GLN A 179 6.52 -6.81 7.68
N VAL A 180 5.32 -7.08 8.16
CA VAL A 180 4.35 -6.08 8.59
C VAL A 180 4.67 -5.58 10.00
N LEU A 181 4.80 -4.28 10.14
CA LEU A 181 5.03 -3.58 11.40
C LEU A 181 3.70 -3.09 12.03
N TRP A 182 2.75 -2.64 11.22
CA TRP A 182 1.46 -2.11 11.66
C TRP A 182 0.37 -2.49 10.65
N PRO A 183 -0.91 -2.72 11.03
CA PRO A 183 -1.55 -2.47 12.32
C PRO A 183 -1.42 -3.57 13.38
N GLN A 184 -1.40 -3.14 14.66
CA GLN A 184 -1.66 -3.98 15.82
C GLN A 184 -3.14 -3.86 16.22
N LYS A 185 -3.77 -5.00 16.51
CA LYS A 185 -5.23 -5.11 16.62
C LYS A 185 -5.83 -4.37 17.82
N ASP A 186 -5.22 -4.47 19.00
CA ASP A 186 -5.74 -3.82 20.21
C ASP A 186 -5.64 -2.30 20.11
N GLY A 187 -4.53 -1.79 19.58
CA GLY A 187 -4.31 -0.38 19.28
C GLY A 187 -5.33 0.14 18.28
N LEU A 188 -5.55 -0.59 17.18
CA LEU A 188 -6.56 -0.22 16.19
C LEU A 188 -7.98 -0.24 16.77
N LYS A 189 -8.30 -1.21 17.64
CA LYS A 189 -9.59 -1.28 18.33
C LYS A 189 -9.80 -0.08 19.25
N ALA A 190 -8.81 0.27 20.06
CA ALA A 190 -8.87 1.45 20.93
C ALA A 190 -9.07 2.75 20.12
N GLU A 191 -8.42 2.86 18.96
CA GLU A 191 -8.59 4.01 18.08
C GLU A 191 -9.94 4.08 17.40
N MET A 192 -10.51 2.94 17.04
CA MET A 192 -11.88 2.84 16.55
C MET A 192 -12.86 3.31 17.65
N GLU A 193 -12.74 2.81 18.87
CA GLU A 193 -13.59 3.22 20.01
C GLU A 193 -13.50 4.73 20.27
N GLN A 194 -12.27 5.28 20.27
CA GLN A 194 -12.04 6.71 20.42
C GLN A 194 -12.64 7.51 19.24
N THR A 195 -12.54 7.00 18.02
CA THR A 195 -13.13 7.64 16.83
C THR A 195 -14.65 7.69 16.91
N LEU A 196 -15.28 6.58 17.31
CA LEU A 196 -16.74 6.52 17.50
C LEU A 196 -17.19 7.54 18.56
N LYS A 197 -16.43 7.68 19.65
CA LYS A 197 -16.69 8.69 20.69
C LYS A 197 -16.51 10.11 20.15
N SER A 198 -15.38 10.41 19.51
CA SER A 198 -15.05 11.74 18.99
C SER A 198 -15.98 12.20 17.87
N ALA A 199 -16.48 11.28 17.04
CA ALA A 199 -17.51 11.56 16.04
C ALA A 199 -18.93 11.65 16.64
N GLY A 200 -19.07 11.45 17.96
CA GLY A 200 -20.36 11.50 18.66
C GLY A 200 -21.27 10.30 18.38
N ILE A 201 -20.78 9.26 17.69
CA ILE A 201 -21.55 8.07 17.28
C ILE A 201 -22.08 7.31 18.50
N LEU A 202 -21.28 7.21 19.56
CA LEU A 202 -21.66 6.51 20.79
C LEU A 202 -22.63 7.33 21.66
N ASP A 203 -22.34 8.62 21.85
CA ASP A 203 -22.93 9.40 22.95
C ASP A 203 -23.84 10.54 22.50
N ALA A 204 -23.63 11.09 21.30
CA ALA A 204 -24.26 12.33 20.84
C ALA A 204 -25.22 12.12 19.66
N PHE A 205 -25.28 10.93 19.09
CA PHE A 205 -26.22 10.60 18.02
C PHE A 205 -27.66 10.63 18.54
N TYR A 206 -28.53 11.33 17.81
CA TYR A 206 -29.97 11.19 17.97
C TYR A 206 -30.37 9.71 17.84
N GLU A 207 -31.45 9.27 18.49
CA GLU A 207 -31.88 7.86 18.46
C GLU A 207 -32.04 7.32 17.02
N GLN A 208 -32.55 8.16 16.11
CA GLN A 208 -32.66 7.85 14.69
C GLN A 208 -31.31 7.58 14.01
N ASP A 209 -30.25 8.31 14.39
CA ASP A 209 -28.91 8.15 13.84
C ASP A 209 -28.24 6.90 14.44
N ARG A 210 -28.47 6.61 15.72
CA ARG A 210 -28.03 5.33 16.33
C ARG A 210 -28.69 4.12 15.66
N CYS A 211 -29.92 4.24 15.22
CA CYS A 211 -30.58 3.21 14.40
C CYS A 211 -29.90 3.04 13.03
N MET A 212 -29.64 4.14 12.33
CA MET A 212 -29.00 4.11 11.01
C MET A 212 -27.53 3.66 11.05
N TRP A 213 -26.81 4.00 12.12
CA TRP A 213 -25.48 3.46 12.40
C TRP A 213 -25.51 1.94 12.54
N ARG A 214 -26.45 1.39 13.33
CA ARG A 214 -26.62 -0.08 13.48
C ARG A 214 -26.90 -0.76 12.14
N GLU A 215 -27.69 -0.15 11.27
CA GLU A 215 -27.91 -0.67 9.91
C GLU A 215 -26.64 -0.63 9.05
N LEU A 216 -25.83 0.42 9.15
CA LEU A 216 -24.53 0.48 8.47
C LEU A 216 -23.57 -0.61 9.01
N VAL A 217 -23.49 -0.80 10.32
CA VAL A 217 -22.70 -1.88 10.95
C VAL A 217 -23.19 -3.25 10.50
N ARG A 218 -24.51 -3.45 10.35
CA ARG A 218 -25.08 -4.69 9.80
C ARG A 218 -24.66 -4.94 8.36
N VAL A 219 -24.71 -3.93 7.49
CA VAL A 219 -24.23 -4.04 6.12
C VAL A 219 -22.72 -4.34 6.09
N SER A 220 -21.97 -3.67 6.95
CA SER A 220 -20.52 -3.87 7.10
C SER A 220 -20.18 -5.29 7.59
N SER A 221 -21.00 -5.87 8.47
CA SER A 221 -20.87 -7.27 8.91
C SER A 221 -21.00 -8.25 7.76
N ARG A 222 -21.96 -8.02 6.85
CA ARG A 222 -22.13 -8.87 5.67
C ARG A 222 -20.97 -8.74 4.71
N MET A 223 -20.48 -7.52 4.49
CA MET A 223 -19.26 -7.28 3.72
C MET A 223 -18.07 -8.05 4.33
N ARG A 224 -17.87 -7.95 5.65
CA ARG A 224 -16.81 -8.67 6.37
C ARG A 224 -16.91 -10.18 6.17
N GLU A 225 -18.12 -10.74 6.28
CA GLU A 225 -18.38 -12.17 6.06
C GLU A 225 -18.03 -12.61 4.64
N ILE A 226 -18.38 -11.80 3.62
CA ILE A 226 -18.00 -12.04 2.22
C ILE A 226 -16.47 -12.04 2.08
N TYR A 227 -15.77 -11.04 2.62
CA TYR A 227 -14.30 -10.98 2.58
C TYR A 227 -13.65 -12.20 3.24
N MET A 228 -14.13 -12.62 4.41
CA MET A 228 -13.58 -13.77 5.14
C MET A 228 -13.83 -15.09 4.41
N ARG A 229 -14.98 -15.25 3.76
CA ARG A 229 -15.25 -16.42 2.92
C ARG A 229 -14.43 -16.40 1.64
N LEU A 230 -14.32 -15.24 0.98
CA LEU A 230 -13.47 -15.06 -0.19
C LEU A 230 -12.01 -15.38 0.12
N LEU A 231 -11.50 -14.98 1.29
CA LEU A 231 -10.18 -15.36 1.78
C LEU A 231 -10.01 -16.88 1.83
N ALA A 232 -10.98 -17.60 2.41
CA ALA A 232 -10.94 -19.06 2.51
C ALA A 232 -10.97 -19.72 1.13
N ILE A 233 -11.84 -19.25 0.23
CA ILE A 233 -11.99 -19.72 -1.14
C ILE A 233 -10.72 -19.51 -1.96
N SER A 234 -10.05 -18.36 -1.82
CA SER A 234 -8.84 -18.00 -2.59
C SER A 234 -7.64 -18.93 -2.37
N ARG A 235 -7.73 -19.84 -1.39
CA ARG A 235 -6.69 -20.86 -1.10
C ARG A 235 -6.86 -22.12 -1.95
N SER A 236 -8.01 -22.30 -2.58
CA SER A 236 -8.35 -23.45 -3.40
C SER A 236 -8.08 -23.16 -4.88
N ALA A 237 -7.46 -24.10 -5.59
CA ALA A 237 -7.15 -23.95 -7.01
C ALA A 237 -8.40 -24.08 -7.91
N ASP A 238 -9.37 -24.90 -7.51
CA ASP A 238 -10.53 -25.27 -8.32
C ASP A 238 -11.83 -24.73 -7.71
N VAL A 239 -12.02 -23.42 -7.76
CA VAL A 239 -13.24 -22.76 -7.28
C VAL A 239 -14.22 -22.61 -8.43
N PRO A 240 -15.43 -23.21 -8.38
CA PRO A 240 -16.47 -22.97 -9.37
C PRO A 240 -16.85 -21.49 -9.39
N ARG A 241 -16.78 -20.88 -10.57
CA ARG A 241 -17.13 -19.48 -10.80
C ARG A 241 -18.22 -19.37 -11.86
N ASN A 242 -19.04 -18.34 -11.74
CA ASN A 242 -20.10 -18.05 -12.70
C ASN A 242 -19.59 -17.26 -13.91
N GLU A 243 -20.50 -16.86 -14.79
CA GLU A 243 -20.18 -16.08 -15.99
C GLU A 243 -19.54 -14.71 -15.70
N GLU A 244 -19.77 -14.15 -14.51
CA GLU A 244 -19.13 -12.90 -14.05
C GLU A 244 -17.76 -13.14 -13.41
N GLY A 245 -17.32 -14.40 -13.26
CA GLY A 245 -16.08 -14.78 -12.60
C GLY A 245 -16.18 -14.82 -11.07
N ILE A 246 -17.38 -14.72 -10.50
CA ILE A 246 -17.64 -14.73 -9.05
C ILE A 246 -17.75 -16.17 -8.55
N PRO A 247 -17.18 -16.54 -7.38
CA PRO A 247 -17.38 -17.85 -6.78
C PRO A 247 -18.87 -18.16 -6.57
N VAL A 248 -19.34 -19.28 -7.12
CA VAL A 248 -20.77 -19.66 -7.11
C VAL A 248 -21.33 -19.69 -5.68
N GLU A 249 -20.52 -20.12 -4.71
CA GLU A 249 -20.92 -20.19 -3.30
C GLU A 249 -21.16 -18.83 -2.62
N LEU A 250 -20.72 -17.72 -3.22
CA LEU A 250 -20.91 -16.36 -2.69
C LEU A 250 -22.03 -15.59 -3.40
N GLU A 251 -22.61 -16.11 -4.49
CA GLU A 251 -23.56 -15.38 -5.33
C GLU A 251 -24.74 -14.78 -4.55
N GLU A 252 -25.36 -15.60 -3.71
CA GLU A 252 -26.54 -15.18 -2.95
C GLU A 252 -26.17 -14.16 -1.86
N ASP A 253 -25.00 -14.31 -1.22
CA ASP A 253 -24.51 -13.34 -0.23
C ASP A 253 -24.22 -11.99 -0.87
N ILE A 254 -23.59 -11.99 -2.05
CA ILE A 254 -23.26 -10.79 -2.82
C ILE A 254 -24.54 -10.11 -3.29
N LYS A 255 -25.51 -10.88 -3.80
CA LYS A 255 -26.82 -10.36 -4.22
C LYS A 255 -27.56 -9.71 -3.04
N ASN A 256 -27.56 -10.37 -1.88
CA ASN A 256 -28.17 -9.85 -0.66
C ASN A 256 -27.46 -8.61 -0.14
N PHE A 257 -26.12 -8.61 -0.12
CA PHE A 257 -25.31 -7.45 0.24
C PHE A 257 -25.57 -6.26 -0.71
N ARG A 258 -25.50 -6.46 -2.03
CA ARG A 258 -25.76 -5.43 -3.04
C ARG A 258 -27.16 -4.84 -2.87
N SER A 259 -28.16 -5.69 -2.63
CA SER A 259 -29.55 -5.28 -2.37
C SER A 259 -29.67 -4.42 -1.11
N ASP A 260 -29.11 -4.87 0.01
CA ASP A 260 -29.25 -4.17 1.29
C ASP A 260 -28.43 -2.88 1.34
N PHE A 261 -27.23 -2.87 0.76
CA PHE A 261 -26.45 -1.64 0.64
C PHE A 261 -27.15 -0.61 -0.26
N ARG A 262 -27.78 -1.06 -1.36
CA ARG A 262 -28.58 -0.18 -2.23
C ARG A 262 -29.81 0.39 -1.51
N LYS A 263 -30.50 -0.42 -0.70
CA LYS A 263 -31.64 0.05 0.12
C LYS A 263 -31.19 1.06 1.17
N LEU A 264 -30.08 0.79 1.87
CA LEU A 264 -29.50 1.71 2.85
C LEU A 264 -29.16 3.05 2.19
N ARG A 265 -28.52 3.01 1.01
CA ARG A 265 -28.20 4.18 0.18
C ARG A 265 -29.39 4.91 -0.45
N ARG A 266 -30.62 4.47 -0.21
CA ARG A 266 -31.85 5.19 -0.61
C ARG A 266 -32.69 5.61 0.59
N ASN A 267 -32.28 5.24 1.80
CA ASN A 267 -32.99 5.57 3.02
C ASN A 267 -32.70 7.02 3.42
N GLU A 268 -33.75 7.86 3.46
CA GLU A 268 -33.66 9.28 3.80
C GLU A 268 -33.09 9.56 5.19
N ARG A 269 -33.35 8.67 6.17
CA ARG A 269 -32.79 8.81 7.52
C ARG A 269 -31.30 8.56 7.53
N PHE A 270 -30.85 7.53 6.81
CA PHE A 270 -29.43 7.23 6.68
C PHE A 270 -28.70 8.33 5.92
N LEU A 271 -29.31 8.84 4.84
CA LEU A 271 -28.88 10.04 4.12
C LEU A 271 -28.64 11.23 5.06
N GLY A 272 -29.62 11.55 5.90
CA GLY A 272 -29.50 12.64 6.87
C GLY A 272 -28.41 12.39 7.91
N MET A 273 -28.20 11.13 8.33
CA MET A 273 -27.09 10.78 9.23
C MET A 273 -25.73 11.02 8.55
N VAL A 274 -25.56 10.59 7.30
CA VAL A 274 -24.30 10.77 6.55
C VAL A 274 -24.01 12.24 6.30
N GLU A 275 -25.03 13.04 5.97
CA GLU A 275 -24.90 14.51 5.84
C GLU A 275 -24.42 15.14 7.14
N ARG A 276 -25.02 14.77 8.29
CA ARG A 276 -24.55 15.24 9.60
C ARG A 276 -23.12 14.80 9.91
N CYS A 277 -22.69 13.63 9.45
CA CYS A 277 -21.33 13.12 9.65
C CYS A 277 -20.28 13.84 8.81
N GLN A 278 -20.66 14.64 7.81
CA GLN A 278 -19.70 15.45 7.03
C GLN A 278 -18.90 16.41 7.92
N LYS A 279 -19.49 16.92 9.01
CA LYS A 279 -18.78 17.76 9.99
C LYS A 279 -17.66 17.03 10.75
N HIS A 280 -17.64 15.70 10.68
CA HIS A 280 -16.65 14.83 11.30
C HIS A 280 -15.69 14.21 10.27
N LEU A 281 -15.71 14.67 9.02
CA LEU A 281 -14.94 14.05 7.93
C LEU A 281 -13.44 13.96 8.22
N GLU A 282 -12.85 14.99 8.84
CA GLU A 282 -11.42 14.96 9.20
C GLU A 282 -11.10 13.89 10.26
N ILE A 283 -12.00 13.67 11.22
CA ILE A 283 -11.86 12.61 12.22
C ILE A 283 -11.95 11.23 11.54
N LEU A 284 -12.89 11.06 10.62
CA LEU A 284 -13.07 9.82 9.86
C LEU A 284 -11.87 9.55 8.93
N LYS A 285 -11.32 10.59 8.31
CA LYS A 285 -10.12 10.52 7.47
C LYS A 285 -8.91 10.11 8.29
N ALA A 286 -8.68 10.77 9.44
CA ALA A 286 -7.59 10.41 10.35
C ALA A 286 -7.70 8.97 10.85
N PHE A 287 -8.91 8.46 11.08
CA PHE A 287 -9.10 7.04 11.40
C PHE A 287 -8.73 6.12 10.23
N HIS A 288 -9.12 6.45 9.00
CA HIS A 288 -8.74 5.67 7.82
C HIS A 288 -7.22 5.62 7.65
N ASP A 289 -6.51 6.73 7.87
CA ASP A 289 -5.04 6.75 7.79
C ASP A 289 -4.38 5.81 8.82
N ARG A 290 -5.02 5.58 9.97
CA ARG A 290 -4.53 4.65 11.01
C ARG A 290 -4.70 3.19 10.67
N THR A 291 -5.52 2.86 9.67
CA THR A 291 -5.69 1.46 9.21
C THR A 291 -4.59 1.04 8.24
N GLY A 292 -3.80 1.98 7.73
CA GLY A 292 -2.79 1.74 6.71
C GLY A 292 -1.63 0.86 7.20
N LEU A 293 -1.07 0.02 6.32
CA LEU A 293 0.09 -0.81 6.63
C LEU A 293 1.37 0.02 6.81
N ILE A 294 2.21 -0.41 7.75
CA ILE A 294 3.63 -0.04 7.81
C ILE A 294 4.39 -1.35 7.67
N PHE A 295 5.40 -1.41 6.82
CA PHE A 295 6.17 -2.64 6.59
C PHE A 295 7.62 -2.32 6.23
N HIS A 296 8.49 -3.31 6.39
CA HIS A 296 9.90 -3.19 6.05
C HIS A 296 10.46 -4.51 5.51
N THR A 297 11.71 -4.50 5.05
CA THR A 297 12.47 -5.73 4.78
C THR A 297 12.49 -6.61 6.02
N ARG A 298 12.31 -7.91 5.85
CA ARG A 298 12.21 -8.86 6.96
C ARG A 298 13.58 -9.18 7.56
N GLU A 299 14.54 -9.48 6.71
CA GLU A 299 15.92 -9.76 7.12
C GLU A 299 16.70 -8.45 7.17
N ASP A 300 17.39 -8.23 8.28
CA ASP A 300 18.23 -7.04 8.48
C ASP A 300 19.51 -7.17 7.64
N GLY A 301 19.77 -6.20 6.78
CA GLY A 301 20.94 -6.16 5.92
C GLY A 301 21.25 -4.76 5.37
N SER A 302 22.22 -4.69 4.46
CA SER A 302 22.71 -3.42 3.91
C SER A 302 21.72 -2.70 2.98
N ARG A 303 20.64 -3.36 2.56
CA ARG A 303 19.62 -2.83 1.63
C ARG A 303 18.22 -2.83 2.25
N ASN A 304 18.12 -2.50 3.53
CA ASN A 304 16.83 -2.44 4.21
C ASN A 304 15.91 -1.36 3.63
N PHE A 305 14.65 -1.71 3.41
CA PHE A 305 13.60 -0.78 2.94
C PHE A 305 12.52 -0.61 4.00
N LEU A 306 12.07 0.62 4.21
CA LEU A 306 10.98 0.97 5.13
C LEU A 306 9.88 1.74 4.41
N TYR A 307 8.66 1.19 4.44
CA TYR A 307 7.45 1.89 4.07
C TYR A 307 6.74 2.41 5.32
N THR A 308 6.52 3.73 5.39
CA THR A 308 6.11 4.43 6.61
C THR A 308 4.61 4.73 6.70
N GLY A 309 3.90 4.73 5.56
CA GLY A 309 2.49 5.13 5.48
C GLY A 309 2.22 6.55 6.01
N ASN A 310 0.96 6.84 6.38
CA ASN A 310 0.55 8.16 6.86
C ASN A 310 0.76 8.39 8.36
N THR A 311 0.85 7.32 9.16
CA THR A 311 0.76 7.40 10.63
C THR A 311 2.08 7.15 11.35
N TRP A 312 3.21 7.16 10.64
CA TRP A 312 4.53 6.93 11.21
C TRP A 312 4.78 7.72 12.49
N LYS A 313 4.47 9.01 12.50
CA LYS A 313 4.69 9.92 13.63
C LYS A 313 3.97 9.47 14.91
N GLU A 314 2.80 8.85 14.80
CA GLU A 314 2.07 8.32 15.96
C GLU A 314 2.55 6.92 16.37
N ARG A 315 3.23 6.19 15.47
CA ARG A 315 3.65 4.80 15.68
C ARG A 315 5.12 4.62 16.05
N ALA A 316 6.00 5.55 15.65
CA ALA A 316 7.45 5.37 15.70
C ALA A 316 7.94 4.92 17.08
N ALA A 317 7.54 5.61 18.14
CA ALA A 317 7.94 5.27 19.51
C ALA A 317 7.46 3.87 19.93
N TRP A 318 6.22 3.51 19.59
CA TRP A 318 5.66 2.20 19.91
C TRP A 318 6.34 1.07 19.12
N LEU A 319 6.60 1.30 17.82
CA LEU A 319 7.33 0.36 16.96
C LEU A 319 8.78 0.17 17.41
N ALA A 320 9.44 1.23 17.86
CA ALA A 320 10.80 1.17 18.39
C ALA A 320 10.87 0.40 19.73
N ALA A 321 9.86 0.57 20.60
CA ALA A 321 9.78 -0.16 21.86
C ALA A 321 9.55 -1.66 21.65
N ASN A 322 8.73 -2.03 20.64
CA ASN A 322 8.45 -3.41 20.25
C ASN A 322 8.13 -4.33 21.45
N GLU A 323 7.32 -3.84 22.39
CA GLU A 323 7.04 -4.55 23.66
C GLU A 323 6.35 -5.91 23.44
N ASP A 324 5.62 -6.06 22.34
CA ASP A 324 4.98 -7.33 21.96
C ASP A 324 5.92 -8.35 21.31
N GLY A 325 7.15 -7.95 20.96
CA GLY A 325 8.17 -8.81 20.39
C GLY A 325 7.86 -9.37 19.00
N LEU A 326 6.82 -8.89 18.31
CA LEU A 326 6.36 -9.48 17.04
C LEU A 326 7.15 -9.01 15.81
N ALA A 327 7.51 -7.73 15.77
CA ALA A 327 8.27 -7.13 14.67
C ALA A 327 8.93 -5.82 15.14
N GLY A 328 10.25 -5.84 15.25
CA GLY A 328 11.06 -4.70 15.68
C GLY A 328 11.67 -3.95 14.49
N LEU A 329 11.96 -2.66 14.68
CA LEU A 329 12.65 -1.87 13.67
C LEU A 329 14.12 -2.29 13.54
N HIS A 330 14.65 -2.23 12.32
CA HIS A 330 16.09 -2.35 12.07
C HIS A 330 16.83 -1.10 12.52
N ARG A 331 18.14 -1.24 12.74
CA ARG A 331 19.01 -0.12 13.12
C ARG A 331 19.26 0.83 11.96
N GLU A 332 19.33 0.30 10.74
CA GLU A 332 19.66 1.07 9.55
C GLU A 332 18.67 0.76 8.43
N TYR A 333 18.30 1.78 7.65
CA TYR A 333 17.45 1.61 6.48
C TYR A 333 18.11 2.24 5.25
N TRP A 334 18.50 1.43 4.28
CA TRP A 334 19.03 1.94 3.02
C TRP A 334 18.04 2.89 2.32
N CYS A 335 16.75 2.57 2.33
CA CYS A 335 15.72 3.37 1.69
C CYS A 335 14.46 3.50 2.56
N ILE A 336 13.93 4.71 2.71
CA ILE A 336 12.74 5.03 3.50
C ILE A 336 11.76 5.84 2.65
N THR A 337 10.48 5.45 2.59
CA THR A 337 9.43 6.33 2.07
C THR A 337 9.11 7.41 3.09
N LEU A 338 8.94 8.67 2.69
CA LEU A 338 8.53 9.70 3.65
C LEU A 338 7.04 9.56 4.00
N PRO A 339 6.67 9.72 5.28
CA PRO A 339 5.28 9.59 5.70
C PRO A 339 4.41 10.73 5.16
N GLY A 340 3.15 10.40 4.86
CA GLY A 340 2.14 11.39 4.43
C GLY A 340 2.61 12.27 3.27
N HIS A 341 3.23 11.66 2.26
CA HIS A 341 3.81 12.34 1.09
C HIS A 341 4.87 13.41 1.43
N GLY A 342 5.49 13.32 2.62
CA GLY A 342 6.49 14.30 3.07
C GLY A 342 5.90 15.66 3.46
N THR A 343 4.61 15.72 3.81
CA THR A 343 3.98 16.94 4.33
C THR A 343 4.53 17.34 5.71
N ASP A 344 4.35 18.61 6.09
CA ASP A 344 4.92 19.14 7.33
C ASP A 344 4.29 18.51 8.59
N ASP A 345 2.99 18.26 8.57
CA ASP A 345 2.26 17.62 9.67
C ASP A 345 2.81 16.22 9.98
N CYS A 346 3.27 15.52 8.93
CA CYS A 346 3.86 14.20 8.98
C CYS A 346 5.40 14.23 9.13
N TYR A 347 6.04 15.39 9.31
CA TYR A 347 7.50 15.47 9.45
C TYR A 347 8.03 14.56 10.55
N TRP A 348 9.08 13.78 10.21
CA TRP A 348 9.84 12.96 11.14
C TRP A 348 11.34 13.01 10.81
N ASP A 349 12.18 13.01 11.85
CA ASP A 349 13.63 12.95 11.71
C ASP A 349 14.10 11.48 11.74
N PHE A 350 14.53 10.98 10.58
CA PHE A 350 15.03 9.61 10.41
C PHE A 350 16.55 9.48 10.57
N SER A 351 17.26 10.52 11.04
CA SER A 351 18.73 10.52 11.17
C SER A 351 19.26 9.34 12.00
N GLU A 352 18.50 8.88 13.00
CA GLU A 352 18.87 7.75 13.85
C GLU A 352 18.97 6.41 13.10
N TYR A 353 18.36 6.31 11.91
CA TYR A 353 18.35 5.10 11.08
C TYR A 353 19.36 5.13 9.92
N ALA A 354 20.27 6.12 9.91
CA ALA A 354 21.33 6.28 8.91
C ALA A 354 20.89 6.06 7.44
N PRO A 355 19.82 6.70 6.95
CA PRO A 355 19.29 6.41 5.63
C PRO A 355 20.21 6.80 4.49
N LYS A 356 20.09 6.14 3.33
CA LYS A 356 20.78 6.55 2.08
C LYS A 356 19.83 7.18 1.08
N HIS A 357 18.57 6.75 1.07
CA HIS A 357 17.56 7.25 0.15
C HIS A 357 16.25 7.57 0.86
N PHE A 358 15.68 8.73 0.54
CA PHE A 358 14.28 9.02 0.82
C PHE A 358 13.45 8.99 -0.46
N LEU A 359 12.26 8.37 -0.38
CA LEU A 359 11.30 8.35 -1.48
C LEU A 359 10.10 9.23 -1.14
N VAL A 360 9.75 10.13 -2.06
CA VAL A 360 8.61 11.03 -1.93
C VAL A 360 7.71 10.91 -3.15
N SER A 361 6.56 10.26 -2.96
CA SER A 361 5.44 10.26 -3.89
C SER A 361 4.80 11.64 -3.86
N ASN A 362 5.20 12.54 -4.77
CA ASN A 362 4.71 13.92 -4.78
C ASN A 362 3.23 13.99 -5.16
N GLY A 363 2.56 15.00 -4.58
CA GLY A 363 1.12 15.12 -4.37
C GLY A 363 0.43 16.31 -5.06
N TYR A 364 0.85 16.78 -6.25
CA TYR A 364 0.11 17.88 -6.89
C TYR A 364 -1.30 17.45 -7.29
N VAL A 365 -2.30 18.11 -6.69
CA VAL A 365 -3.68 18.13 -7.16
C VAL A 365 -3.97 19.49 -7.78
N ALA A 366 -4.47 19.51 -9.00
CA ALA A 366 -4.95 20.73 -9.63
C ALA A 366 -6.00 21.43 -8.73
N GLY A 367 -5.65 22.60 -8.20
CA GLY A 367 -6.53 23.45 -7.40
C GLY A 367 -6.46 23.28 -5.87
N GLN A 368 -5.53 22.48 -5.32
CA GLN A 368 -5.24 22.50 -3.88
C GLN A 368 -4.05 23.41 -3.59
N GLU A 369 -4.04 24.11 -2.44
CA GLU A 369 -2.87 24.87 -1.96
C GLU A 369 -2.08 24.16 -0.84
N ASN A 370 -2.72 23.19 -0.18
CA ASN A 370 -2.19 22.43 0.95
C ASN A 370 -1.54 21.10 0.49
N GLY A 371 -0.79 20.45 1.37
CA GLY A 371 -0.16 19.14 1.09
C GLY A 371 1.15 19.23 0.30
N LYS A 372 1.87 20.36 0.39
CA LYS A 372 3.20 20.52 -0.19
C LYS A 372 4.21 19.66 0.58
N VAL A 373 5.22 19.16 -0.12
CA VAL A 373 6.38 18.54 0.53
C VAL A 373 7.08 19.60 1.36
N SER A 374 7.22 19.31 2.66
CA SER A 374 7.74 20.25 3.64
C SER A 374 9.16 20.68 3.31
N GLY A 375 9.41 21.99 3.44
CA GLY A 375 10.74 22.57 3.31
C GLY A 375 11.71 22.05 4.38
N ARG A 376 11.22 21.44 5.47
CA ARG A 376 12.06 20.83 6.50
C ARG A 376 12.80 19.60 5.99
N TYR A 377 12.19 18.85 5.08
CA TYR A 377 12.90 17.78 4.37
C TYR A 377 13.92 18.33 3.38
N SER A 378 13.68 19.53 2.81
CA SER A 378 14.74 20.23 2.08
C SER A 378 15.90 20.62 2.98
N GLY A 379 15.65 20.88 4.27
CA GLY A 379 16.66 21.16 5.30
C GLY A 379 17.29 19.92 5.96
N MET A 380 16.89 18.69 5.62
CA MET A 380 17.51 17.43 6.09
C MET A 380 18.94 17.21 5.54
N PHE A 381 19.63 18.27 5.12
CA PHE A 381 21.08 18.34 4.94
C PHE A 381 21.90 18.02 6.20
N ALA A 382 21.25 17.70 7.33
CA ALA A 382 21.91 17.30 8.56
C ALA A 382 22.28 15.80 8.59
N VAL A 383 21.72 14.95 7.72
CA VAL A 383 22.23 13.59 7.51
C VAL A 383 23.19 13.63 6.31
N PRO A 384 24.51 13.50 6.53
CA PRO A 384 25.46 13.43 5.43
C PRO A 384 25.13 12.27 4.48
N ASP A 385 25.31 12.49 3.18
CA ASP A 385 25.24 11.46 2.13
C ASP A 385 23.86 10.85 1.83
N VAL A 386 22.76 11.56 2.15
CA VAL A 386 21.40 11.13 1.77
C VAL A 386 20.95 11.71 0.44
N THR A 387 20.33 10.88 -0.40
CA THR A 387 19.69 11.30 -1.66
C THR A 387 18.16 11.30 -1.52
N MET A 388 17.51 12.38 -1.93
CA MET A 388 16.05 12.44 -1.98
C MET A 388 15.55 12.17 -3.40
N HIS A 389 14.60 11.24 -3.54
CA HIS A 389 13.95 10.92 -4.81
C HIS A 389 12.53 11.46 -4.79
N CYS A 390 12.25 12.37 -5.71
CA CYS A 390 10.97 13.04 -5.82
C CYS A 390 10.39 12.83 -7.22
N THR A 391 9.16 12.30 -7.30
CA THR A 391 8.42 12.18 -8.56
C THR A 391 8.08 13.51 -9.24
N SER A 392 8.05 14.64 -8.52
CA SER A 392 7.90 16.00 -9.06
C SER A 392 8.46 17.06 -8.11
N ALA A 393 9.03 18.14 -8.64
CA ALA A 393 9.45 19.29 -7.84
C ALA A 393 8.42 20.42 -7.78
N ASP A 394 7.31 20.30 -8.51
CA ASP A 394 6.34 21.40 -8.63
C ASP A 394 5.57 21.66 -7.34
N TRP A 395 5.55 20.69 -6.42
CA TRP A 395 4.77 20.71 -5.18
C TRP A 395 5.63 20.64 -3.90
N CYS A 396 6.81 21.28 -3.91
CA CYS A 396 7.71 21.36 -2.76
C CYS A 396 7.81 22.80 -2.22
N GLU A 397 7.74 22.98 -0.90
CA GLU A 397 7.94 24.29 -0.25
C GLU A 397 9.38 24.81 -0.38
N GLY A 398 10.34 23.90 -0.54
CA GLY A 398 11.73 24.24 -0.79
C GLY A 398 11.96 24.90 -2.15
N ARG A 399 11.00 24.82 -3.09
CA ARG A 399 11.18 25.33 -4.45
C ARG A 399 11.49 26.84 -4.46
N ARG A 400 12.63 27.21 -5.05
CA ARG A 400 13.03 28.62 -5.28
C ARG A 400 13.29 28.84 -6.76
N ASN A 401 12.66 29.86 -7.35
CA ASN A 401 12.83 30.25 -8.77
C ASN A 401 12.65 29.10 -9.77
N GLY A 402 11.69 28.20 -9.50
CA GLY A 402 11.41 27.06 -10.37
C GLY A 402 12.25 25.81 -10.10
N ILE A 403 13.29 25.89 -9.26
CA ILE A 403 14.24 24.81 -8.97
C ILE A 403 13.98 24.26 -7.56
N CYS A 404 14.04 22.93 -7.39
CA CYS A 404 13.96 22.29 -6.08
C CYS A 404 15.19 22.66 -5.23
N SER A 405 15.00 23.09 -3.98
CA SER A 405 16.12 23.45 -3.10
C SER A 405 16.81 22.27 -2.42
N CYS A 406 16.32 21.05 -2.61
CA CYS A 406 16.95 19.85 -2.05
C CYS A 406 18.31 19.61 -2.77
N TRP A 407 19.42 19.90 -2.09
CA TRP A 407 20.82 19.94 -2.56
C TRP A 407 21.30 18.65 -3.25
N SER A 408 20.70 17.51 -2.88
CA SER A 408 20.94 16.18 -3.46
C SER A 408 19.64 15.50 -3.93
N ALA A 409 18.62 16.29 -4.31
CA ALA A 409 17.41 15.69 -4.87
C ALA A 409 17.63 15.27 -6.32
N GLN A 410 17.34 13.99 -6.58
CA GLN A 410 17.06 13.53 -7.91
C GLN A 410 15.56 13.75 -8.15
N ILE A 411 15.24 14.77 -8.95
CA ILE A 411 13.91 14.88 -9.54
C ILE A 411 13.88 13.82 -10.62
N THR A 412 13.25 12.70 -10.31
CA THR A 412 13.23 11.52 -11.15
C THR A 412 12.03 11.61 -12.09
N SER A 413 12.21 12.40 -13.14
CA SER A 413 11.26 12.45 -14.26
C SER A 413 11.98 12.05 -15.54
N PRO A 414 11.70 10.86 -16.09
CA PRO A 414 11.85 10.69 -17.52
C PRO A 414 10.48 10.94 -18.17
N HIS A 415 9.44 10.18 -17.81
CA HIS A 415 8.03 10.46 -18.19
C HIS A 415 6.98 9.89 -17.19
N HIS A 416 7.24 8.75 -16.50
CA HIS A 416 6.28 8.16 -15.53
C HIS A 416 6.86 7.58 -14.22
N TYR A 417 8.16 7.24 -14.10
CA TYR A 417 8.72 6.64 -12.87
C TYR A 417 10.24 6.83 -12.69
N SER A 418 10.74 6.38 -11.54
CA SER A 418 12.12 6.50 -11.03
C SER A 418 12.67 5.11 -10.73
N VAL A 419 13.97 4.84 -10.92
CA VAL A 419 14.59 3.56 -10.55
C VAL A 419 15.74 3.80 -9.56
N ILE A 420 15.72 3.14 -8.41
CA ILE A 420 16.76 3.17 -7.37
C ILE A 420 17.41 1.77 -7.28
N ARG A 421 18.75 1.70 -7.21
CA ARG A 421 19.57 0.47 -7.22
C ARG A 421 20.66 0.43 -6.15
#